data_AF-A0A952RTW7-F1
#
_entry.id   AF-A0A952RTW7-F1
#
_cell.length_a   1.000
_cell.length_b   1.000
_cell.length_c   1.000
_cell.angle_alpha   90.00
_cell.angle_beta   90.00
_cell.angle_gamma   90.00
#
_symmetry.space_group_name_H-M   'P 1'
#
loop_
_entity.id
_entity.type
_entity.pdbx_description
1 polymer ?
#
loop_
_entity_poly.entity_id
_entity_poly.type
_entity_poly.pdbx_seq_one_letter_code
_entity_poly.pdbx_strand_id
1 'polypeptide(L)'
;MTAIESTRRREPLSTPNDPDFTPNGYLRRIDDAPPTSGAQAQHDRGLADAVRNARQPATKPHGDGVLYLGMNRRADEVAVLQAATGGQVTTVMGTAGAKVDTKFGSFDLTKAEELSAFRDGLIDHYGLSKEQGDAVFAMLDRVKERGGSGRDELARLALYFARAESGNGDLPSRLVLSGHSSSGMMWGDPAGSQQVGGFDLALVRRLGEIFPKAAAQVEDVHFSGCFTYRQVDGDEWQKTFPNLKTLWGYSDYTPGDQINHFAPWVRMTQGRNSDITARQIAPYKAVLAWSRTSDVVDHVQLDLSATRAAAESADTRFDAYLSGARAVHHGSDNAARNDYRAYHQLAMRKDISPAERAEAEHRAAVMFRVRFYEQGVRHAFEKEHGAEIADAFHAVGVPLPKSFAEMSREEALERIDAFRHAAGAPARADVAAASHHLERLAALDPTFITSDWCE
;
A
#
# COMPACT_ATOMS: atom_id res chain seq x y z
N MET A 1 4.86 57.80 -15.52
CA MET A 1 3.84 58.79 -15.92
C MET A 1 2.78 58.07 -16.73
N THR A 2 1.52 58.39 -16.46
CA THR A 2 0.26 57.84 -17.03
C THR A 2 -0.22 56.52 -16.41
N ALA A 3 -1.12 56.66 -15.43
CA ALA A 3 -1.99 55.61 -14.92
C ALA A 3 -3.27 55.57 -15.76
N ILE A 4 -3.80 54.36 -15.99
CA ILE A 4 -5.13 54.14 -16.57
C ILE A 4 -5.94 53.36 -15.54
N GLU A 5 -6.89 54.06 -14.91
CA GLU A 5 -7.95 53.49 -14.08
C GLU A 5 -9.06 52.93 -14.98
N SER A 6 -9.43 51.67 -14.77
CA SER A 6 -10.60 51.03 -15.38
C SER A 6 -11.62 50.74 -14.28
N THR A 7 -12.58 51.64 -14.09
CA THR A 7 -13.77 51.47 -13.27
C THR A 7 -14.83 50.69 -14.05
N ARG A 8 -15.12 49.44 -13.66
CA ARG A 8 -16.32 48.72 -14.09
C ARG A 8 -17.44 48.91 -13.06
N ARG A 9 -18.49 49.63 -13.47
CA ARG A 9 -19.79 49.67 -12.78
C ARG A 9 -20.49 48.31 -12.95
N ARG A 10 -21.00 47.74 -11.85
CA ARG A 10 -21.97 46.64 -11.86
C ARG A 10 -23.38 47.25 -11.83
N GLU A 11 -24.21 46.89 -12.80
CA GLU A 11 -25.67 47.11 -12.76
C GLU A 11 -26.34 46.04 -11.87
N PRO A 12 -27.47 46.37 -11.20
CA PRO A 12 -28.21 45.42 -10.38
C PRO A 12 -29.10 44.51 -11.22
N LEU A 13 -29.03 43.21 -10.96
CA LEU A 13 -29.94 42.20 -11.48
C LEU A 13 -31.33 42.35 -10.85
N SER A 14 -32.31 42.64 -11.68
CA SER A 14 -33.76 42.60 -11.39
C SER A 14 -34.24 41.14 -11.31
N THR A 15 -34.90 40.78 -10.21
CA THR A 15 -35.62 39.49 -10.04
C THR A 15 -37.06 39.61 -10.55
N PRO A 16 -37.60 38.63 -11.30
CA PRO A 16 -39.03 38.53 -11.54
C PRO A 16 -39.75 37.90 -10.34
N ASN A 17 -40.81 38.56 -9.88
CA ASN A 17 -41.82 38.03 -8.96
C ASN A 17 -42.66 36.96 -9.68
N ASP A 18 -42.74 35.75 -9.14
CA ASP A 18 -43.68 34.71 -9.55
C ASP A 18 -44.70 34.48 -8.40
N PRO A 19 -46.02 34.75 -8.60
CA PRO A 19 -46.99 34.84 -7.51
C PRO A 19 -47.82 33.58 -7.25
N ASP A 20 -47.32 32.36 -7.48
CA ASP A 20 -48.10 31.12 -7.25
C ASP A 20 -47.34 30.02 -6.48
N PHE A 21 -46.88 30.32 -5.26
CA PHE A 21 -46.34 29.29 -4.34
C PHE A 21 -47.11 29.23 -3.01
N THR A 22 -48.07 28.30 -2.90
CA THR A 22 -48.66 27.90 -1.62
C THR A 22 -47.96 26.65 -1.08
N PRO A 23 -47.44 26.66 0.16
CA PRO A 23 -46.76 25.50 0.74
C PRO A 23 -47.77 24.64 1.49
N ASN A 24 -48.44 23.71 0.81
CA ASN A 24 -48.99 22.48 1.41
C ASN A 24 -49.65 21.60 0.35
N GLY A 25 -49.02 20.46 0.05
CA GLY A 25 -49.71 19.37 -0.63
C GLY A 25 -48.81 18.52 -1.50
N TYR A 26 -48.10 17.56 -0.92
CA TYR A 26 -47.77 16.29 -1.57
C TYR A 26 -47.35 15.25 -0.52
N LEU A 27 -48.35 14.63 0.12
CA LEU A 27 -48.22 13.25 0.62
C LEU A 27 -48.88 12.35 -0.44
N ARG A 28 -48.10 11.87 -1.41
CA ARG A 28 -48.51 10.72 -2.23
C ARG A 28 -48.21 9.45 -1.44
N ARG A 29 -49.20 8.55 -1.37
CA ARG A 29 -49.07 7.20 -0.82
C ARG A 29 -48.02 6.42 -1.63
N ILE A 30 -47.11 5.77 -0.92
CA ILE A 30 -46.11 4.85 -1.44
C ILE A 30 -46.77 3.47 -1.48
N ASP A 31 -47.71 3.22 -2.41
CA ASP A 31 -48.33 1.90 -2.54
C ASP A 31 -48.26 1.32 -3.98
N ASP A 32 -47.74 2.06 -4.96
CA ASP A 32 -47.74 1.62 -6.38
C ASP A 32 -46.34 1.54 -7.02
N ALA A 33 -45.32 1.09 -6.28
CA ALA A 33 -44.03 0.76 -6.90
C ALA A 33 -44.10 -0.63 -7.57
N PRO A 34 -43.69 -0.78 -8.84
CA PRO A 34 -43.64 -2.09 -9.50
C PRO A 34 -42.70 -3.04 -8.74
N PRO A 35 -42.96 -4.36 -8.74
CA PRO A 35 -42.13 -5.31 -8.02
C PRO A 35 -40.68 -5.22 -8.50
N THR A 36 -39.77 -4.95 -7.56
CA THR A 36 -38.34 -4.93 -7.81
C THR A 36 -37.88 -6.30 -8.30
N SER A 37 -37.00 -6.30 -9.31
CA SER A 37 -36.40 -7.54 -9.81
C SER A 37 -35.70 -8.29 -8.67
N GLY A 38 -35.64 -9.63 -8.77
CA GLY A 38 -35.07 -10.48 -7.72
C GLY A 38 -33.64 -10.10 -7.30
N ALA A 39 -32.86 -9.53 -8.22
CA ALA A 39 -31.50 -9.04 -7.95
C ALA A 39 -31.48 -7.79 -7.07
N GLN A 40 -32.42 -6.86 -7.26
CA GLN A 40 -32.51 -5.64 -6.49
C GLN A 40 -33.07 -5.91 -5.09
N ALA A 41 -34.04 -6.82 -4.96
CA ALA A 41 -34.54 -7.29 -3.68
C ALA A 41 -33.52 -8.11 -2.86
N GLN A 42 -32.50 -8.69 -3.52
CA GLN A 42 -31.39 -9.38 -2.86
C GLN A 42 -30.30 -8.38 -2.42
N HIS A 43 -29.99 -7.39 -3.26
CA HIS A 43 -29.10 -6.27 -2.93
C HIS A 43 -29.64 -5.46 -1.74
N ASP A 44 -30.92 -5.10 -1.76
CA ASP A 44 -31.56 -4.31 -0.70
C ASP A 44 -31.65 -5.09 0.62
N ARG A 45 -31.82 -6.43 0.56
CA ARG A 45 -31.71 -7.30 1.74
C ARG A 45 -30.28 -7.34 2.30
N GLY A 46 -29.27 -7.50 1.44
CA GLY A 46 -27.87 -7.45 1.85
C GLY A 46 -27.50 -6.12 2.52
N LEU A 47 -27.99 -5.00 1.97
CA LEU A 47 -27.77 -3.67 2.52
C LEU A 47 -28.52 -3.47 3.85
N ALA A 48 -29.77 -3.92 3.94
CA ALA A 48 -30.57 -3.83 5.17
C ALA A 48 -29.99 -4.69 6.30
N ASP A 49 -29.45 -5.87 5.99
CA ASP A 49 -28.80 -6.74 6.97
C ASP A 49 -27.44 -6.18 7.40
N ALA A 50 -26.67 -5.60 6.49
CA ALA A 50 -25.44 -4.86 6.82
C ALA A 50 -25.71 -3.68 7.76
N VAL A 51 -26.73 -2.86 7.47
CA VAL A 51 -27.13 -1.72 8.31
C VAL A 51 -27.67 -2.18 9.68
N ARG A 52 -28.38 -3.31 9.74
CA ARG A 52 -28.91 -3.87 10.98
C ARG A 52 -27.81 -4.44 11.88
N ASN A 53 -26.81 -5.10 11.28
CA ASN A 53 -25.64 -5.62 11.96
C ASN A 53 -24.71 -4.50 12.46
N ALA A 54 -24.59 -3.40 11.71
CA ALA A 54 -23.81 -2.22 12.12
C ALA A 54 -24.40 -1.47 13.33
N ARG A 55 -25.67 -1.70 13.69
CA ARG A 55 -26.38 -1.00 14.78
C ARG A 55 -26.45 -1.79 16.10
N GLN A 56 -25.95 -3.02 16.15
CA GLN A 56 -25.91 -3.75 17.41
C GLN A 56 -24.78 -3.19 18.30
N PRO A 57 -25.05 -2.81 19.56
CA PRO A 57 -23.99 -2.40 20.48
C PRO A 57 -23.00 -3.56 20.62
N ALA A 58 -21.71 -3.26 20.45
CA ALA A 58 -20.64 -4.25 20.43
C ALA A 58 -20.84 -5.27 21.56
N THR A 59 -21.14 -6.50 21.14
CA THR A 59 -20.99 -7.70 21.95
C THR A 59 -19.59 -7.67 22.57
N LYS A 60 -19.43 -8.29 23.76
CA LYS A 60 -18.16 -8.43 24.49
C LYS A 60 -16.91 -8.35 23.57
N PRO A 61 -15.90 -7.52 23.88
CA PRO A 61 -14.74 -7.32 23.00
C PRO A 61 -14.24 -8.67 22.48
N HIS A 62 -14.14 -8.80 21.16
CA HIS A 62 -13.51 -9.97 20.55
C HIS A 62 -12.08 -10.07 21.09
N GLY A 63 -11.59 -11.29 21.31
CA GLY A 63 -10.38 -11.54 22.09
C GLY A 63 -9.28 -10.51 21.83
N ASP A 64 -8.85 -9.85 22.90
CA ASP A 64 -7.90 -8.70 22.92
C ASP A 64 -6.48 -9.12 22.50
N GLY A 65 -6.32 -10.18 21.72
CA GLY A 65 -5.06 -10.63 21.16
C GLY A 65 -4.65 -9.83 19.92
N VAL A 66 -3.45 -10.12 19.42
CA VAL A 66 -2.90 -9.54 18.20
C VAL A 66 -2.70 -10.62 17.14
N LEU A 67 -3.18 -10.38 15.93
CA LEU A 67 -2.78 -11.07 14.71
C LEU A 67 -1.67 -10.25 14.05
N TYR A 68 -0.44 -10.71 14.15
CA TYR A 68 0.74 -10.06 13.59
C TYR A 68 1.07 -10.68 12.23
N LEU A 69 1.01 -9.87 11.18
CA LEU A 69 1.41 -10.20 9.83
C LEU A 69 2.72 -9.45 9.52
N GLY A 70 3.86 -10.12 9.70
CA GLY A 70 5.19 -9.52 9.54
C GLY A 70 5.88 -10.04 8.29
N MET A 71 6.21 -9.16 7.35
CA MET A 71 6.97 -9.52 6.15
C MET A 71 8.45 -9.77 6.48
N ASN A 72 8.96 -9.06 7.49
CA ASN A 72 10.27 -9.30 8.05
C ASN A 72 10.19 -10.31 9.19
N ARG A 73 11.21 -11.18 9.30
CA ARG A 73 11.34 -12.14 10.41
C ARG A 73 11.86 -11.47 11.68
N ARG A 74 11.12 -10.47 12.18
CA ARG A 74 11.47 -9.66 13.35
C ARG A 74 10.93 -10.25 14.65
N ALA A 75 11.74 -11.13 15.25
CA ALA A 75 11.41 -11.75 16.54
C ALA A 75 11.28 -10.73 17.69
N ASP A 76 11.95 -9.59 17.58
CA ASP A 76 11.90 -8.48 18.54
C ASP A 76 10.54 -7.77 18.55
N GLU A 77 9.92 -7.54 17.38
CA GLU A 77 8.57 -6.98 17.29
C GLU A 77 7.54 -7.90 17.96
N VAL A 78 7.60 -9.20 17.64
CA VAL A 78 6.72 -10.22 18.22
C VAL A 78 6.93 -10.31 19.73
N ALA A 79 8.17 -10.26 20.22
CA ALA A 79 8.46 -10.31 21.65
C ALA A 79 7.85 -9.11 22.41
N VAL A 80 7.92 -7.90 21.84
CA VAL A 80 7.29 -6.72 22.45
C VAL A 80 5.77 -6.84 22.47
N LEU A 81 5.17 -7.31 21.37
CA LEU A 81 3.72 -7.55 21.33
C LEU A 81 3.31 -8.62 22.34
N GLN A 82 4.05 -9.72 22.46
CA GLN A 82 3.80 -10.77 23.45
C GLN A 82 3.89 -10.22 24.87
N ALA A 83 4.94 -9.46 25.19
CA ALA A 83 5.09 -8.83 26.50
C ALA A 83 3.93 -7.87 26.81
N ALA A 84 3.50 -7.06 25.83
CA ALA A 84 2.44 -6.09 26.01
C ALA A 84 1.03 -6.69 26.09
N THR A 85 0.83 -7.91 25.56
CA THR A 85 -0.47 -8.60 25.50
C THR A 85 -0.58 -9.80 26.45
N GLY A 86 0.43 -10.06 27.28
CA GLY A 86 0.46 -11.26 28.12
C GLY A 86 0.56 -12.57 27.30
N GLY A 87 1.20 -12.51 26.14
CA GLY A 87 1.45 -13.66 25.26
C GLY A 87 0.38 -13.92 24.21
N GLN A 88 -0.64 -13.06 24.09
CA GLN A 88 -1.76 -13.24 23.15
C GLN A 88 -1.42 -12.74 21.74
N VAL A 89 -0.39 -13.31 21.11
CA VAL A 89 0.02 -12.96 19.74
C VAL A 89 -0.01 -14.20 18.86
N THR A 90 -0.75 -14.10 17.76
CA THR A 90 -0.74 -15.05 16.64
C THR A 90 0.09 -14.45 15.51
N THR A 91 1.03 -15.21 14.95
CA THR A 91 1.91 -14.69 13.91
C THR A 91 1.66 -15.35 12.55
N VAL A 92 1.78 -14.53 11.51
CA VAL A 92 1.97 -14.95 10.12
C VAL A 92 3.23 -14.24 9.65
N MET A 93 4.29 -15.02 9.46
CA MET A 93 5.61 -14.48 9.11
C MET A 93 5.90 -14.70 7.64
N GLY A 94 6.66 -13.76 7.08
CA GLY A 94 7.31 -13.85 5.79
C GLY A 94 8.03 -15.19 5.57
N THR A 95 7.67 -15.93 4.53
CA THR A 95 8.47 -17.07 4.05
C THR A 95 8.85 -16.94 2.59
N ALA A 96 10.04 -17.44 2.23
CA ALA A 96 10.41 -17.53 0.84
C ALA A 96 9.58 -18.64 0.16
N GLY A 97 8.96 -18.31 -0.96
CA GLY A 97 8.10 -19.22 -1.73
C GLY A 97 6.61 -18.92 -1.54
N ALA A 98 5.76 -19.87 -1.94
CA ALA A 98 4.30 -19.73 -1.84
C ALA A 98 3.65 -20.99 -1.24
N LYS A 99 4.30 -21.60 -0.22
CA LYS A 99 3.81 -22.83 0.40
C LYS A 99 3.04 -22.55 1.68
N VAL A 100 1.89 -23.20 1.83
CA VAL A 100 1.04 -23.11 3.02
C VAL A 100 0.73 -24.50 3.56
N ASP A 101 1.07 -24.72 4.83
CA ASP A 101 0.68 -25.90 5.58
C ASP A 101 -0.59 -25.61 6.37
N THR A 102 -1.56 -26.51 6.26
CA THR A 102 -2.88 -26.39 6.89
C THR A 102 -3.24 -27.68 7.62
N LYS A 103 -4.37 -27.70 8.32
CA LYS A 103 -4.93 -28.93 8.91
C LYS A 103 -5.47 -29.91 7.87
N PHE A 104 -5.72 -29.45 6.65
CA PHE A 104 -6.34 -30.23 5.57
C PHE A 104 -5.40 -30.45 4.37
N GLY A 105 -4.12 -30.14 4.51
CA GLY A 105 -3.12 -30.37 3.46
C GLY A 105 -1.97 -29.36 3.48
N SER A 106 -0.96 -29.65 2.69
CA SER A 106 0.14 -28.74 2.33
C SER A 106 0.00 -28.39 0.87
N PHE A 107 0.09 -27.10 0.53
CA PHE A 107 -0.17 -26.59 -0.80
C PHE A 107 0.95 -25.65 -1.24
N ASP A 108 1.52 -25.90 -2.42
CA ASP A 108 2.37 -25.02 -3.20
C ASP A 108 1.49 -24.17 -4.11
N LEU A 109 1.20 -22.95 -3.63
CA LEU A 109 0.29 -22.04 -4.30
C LEU A 109 0.85 -21.51 -5.63
N THR A 110 2.09 -21.83 -6.02
CA THR A 110 2.58 -21.54 -7.37
C THR A 110 1.91 -22.40 -8.44
N LYS A 111 1.33 -23.55 -8.06
CA LYS A 111 0.65 -24.49 -8.96
C LYS A 111 -0.86 -24.30 -8.92
N ALA A 112 -1.49 -24.30 -10.10
CA ALA A 112 -2.91 -24.00 -10.24
C ALA A 112 -3.80 -25.09 -9.59
N GLU A 113 -3.39 -26.35 -9.70
CA GLU A 113 -4.05 -27.50 -9.10
C GLU A 113 -3.99 -27.46 -7.57
N GLU A 114 -2.85 -27.05 -7.00
CA GLU A 114 -2.68 -26.96 -5.55
C GLU A 114 -3.38 -25.70 -4.98
N LEU A 115 -3.44 -24.59 -5.73
CA LEU A 115 -4.30 -23.46 -5.39
C LEU A 115 -5.78 -23.83 -5.39
N SER A 116 -6.22 -24.61 -6.37
CA SER A 116 -7.60 -25.11 -6.45
C SER A 116 -7.92 -26.03 -5.26
N ALA A 117 -6.99 -26.93 -4.92
CA ALA A 117 -7.15 -27.82 -3.77
C ALA A 117 -7.15 -27.05 -2.45
N PHE A 118 -6.35 -25.98 -2.33
CA PHE A 118 -6.39 -25.07 -1.17
C PHE A 118 -7.77 -24.41 -1.03
N ARG A 119 -8.32 -23.88 -2.14
CA ARG A 119 -9.70 -23.34 -2.16
C ARG A 119 -10.71 -24.38 -1.70
N ASP A 120 -10.68 -25.57 -2.29
CA ASP A 120 -11.63 -26.64 -1.99
C ASP A 120 -11.52 -27.06 -0.51
N GLY A 121 -10.31 -27.12 0.02
CA GLY A 121 -10.07 -27.35 1.44
C GLY A 121 -10.64 -26.27 2.36
N LEU A 122 -10.61 -24.99 1.96
CA LEU A 122 -11.29 -23.92 2.72
C LEU A 122 -12.80 -24.12 2.75
N ILE A 123 -13.40 -24.50 1.61
CA ILE A 123 -14.84 -24.79 1.49
C ILE A 123 -15.20 -25.99 2.37
N ASP A 124 -14.50 -27.11 2.19
CA ASP A 124 -14.84 -28.38 2.86
C ASP A 124 -14.56 -28.34 4.36
N HIS A 125 -13.43 -27.75 4.78
CA HIS A 125 -13.00 -27.78 6.18
C HIS A 125 -13.68 -26.70 7.04
N TYR A 126 -13.91 -25.50 6.49
CA TYR A 126 -14.53 -24.40 7.22
C TYR A 126 -16.00 -24.17 6.83
N GLY A 127 -16.55 -24.94 5.89
CA GLY A 127 -17.94 -24.78 5.46
C GLY A 127 -18.19 -23.43 4.78
N LEU A 128 -17.19 -22.88 4.09
CA LEU A 128 -17.37 -21.64 3.33
C LEU A 128 -18.31 -21.88 2.14
N SER A 129 -18.95 -20.81 1.68
CA SER A 129 -19.64 -20.85 0.38
C SER A 129 -18.64 -21.04 -0.76
N LYS A 130 -19.11 -21.61 -1.88
CA LYS A 130 -18.29 -21.74 -3.08
C LYS A 130 -17.83 -20.37 -3.58
N GLU A 131 -18.71 -19.37 -3.51
CA GLU A 131 -18.42 -17.99 -3.90
C GLU A 131 -17.27 -17.39 -3.09
N GLN A 132 -17.24 -17.62 -1.78
CA GLN A 132 -16.13 -17.17 -0.92
C GLN A 132 -14.82 -17.90 -1.27
N GLY A 133 -14.87 -19.22 -1.46
CA GLY A 133 -13.70 -19.97 -1.90
C GLY A 133 -13.15 -19.46 -3.24
N ASP A 134 -13.99 -19.34 -4.26
CA ASP A 134 -13.61 -18.85 -5.58
C ASP A 134 -13.07 -17.40 -5.51
N ALA A 135 -13.58 -16.56 -4.61
CA ALA A 135 -13.04 -15.21 -4.40
C ALA A 135 -11.64 -15.21 -3.77
N VAL A 136 -11.35 -16.11 -2.82
CA VAL A 136 -9.99 -16.30 -2.28
C VAL A 136 -9.04 -16.79 -3.38
N PHE A 137 -9.48 -17.78 -4.17
CA PHE A 137 -8.71 -18.30 -5.30
C PHE A 137 -8.32 -17.17 -6.25
N ALA A 138 -9.30 -16.39 -6.72
CA ALA A 138 -9.07 -15.31 -7.67
C ALA A 138 -8.17 -14.21 -7.10
N MET A 139 -8.29 -13.91 -5.81
CA MET A 139 -7.42 -12.95 -5.13
C MET A 139 -5.96 -13.43 -5.10
N LEU A 140 -5.73 -14.68 -4.68
CA LEU A 140 -4.38 -15.26 -4.58
C LEU A 140 -3.75 -15.46 -5.96
N ASP A 141 -4.55 -15.78 -6.99
CA ASP A 141 -4.04 -15.95 -8.35
C ASP A 141 -3.50 -14.65 -8.94
N ARG A 142 -4.15 -13.51 -8.67
CA ARG A 142 -3.65 -12.18 -9.09
C ARG A 142 -2.28 -11.81 -8.51
N VAL A 143 -1.91 -12.38 -7.36
CA VAL A 143 -0.57 -12.14 -6.76
C VAL A 143 0.54 -12.71 -7.65
N LYS A 144 0.25 -13.75 -8.44
CA LYS A 144 1.21 -14.36 -9.37
C LYS A 144 1.74 -13.37 -10.42
N GLU A 145 0.89 -12.44 -10.85
CA GLU A 145 1.26 -11.41 -11.85
C GLU A 145 2.37 -10.48 -11.35
N ARG A 146 2.69 -10.52 -10.06
CA ARG A 146 3.72 -9.69 -9.40
C ARG A 146 4.88 -10.51 -8.82
N GLY A 147 5.17 -11.67 -9.42
CA GLY A 147 6.25 -12.55 -8.97
C GLY A 147 5.86 -13.49 -7.82
N GLY A 148 4.60 -13.45 -7.34
CA GLY A 148 4.07 -14.42 -6.39
C GLY A 148 4.50 -14.23 -4.93
N SER A 149 5.35 -13.25 -4.62
CA SER A 149 5.69 -12.87 -3.24
C SER A 149 4.43 -12.45 -2.47
N GLY A 150 4.33 -12.76 -1.17
CA GLY A 150 3.16 -12.41 -0.34
C GLY A 150 2.00 -13.38 -0.39
N ARG A 151 2.02 -14.35 -1.32
CA ARG A 151 0.86 -15.22 -1.60
C ARG A 151 0.57 -16.18 -0.46
N ASP A 152 1.59 -16.78 0.16
CA ASP A 152 1.42 -17.64 1.32
C ASP A 152 1.03 -16.84 2.56
N GLU A 153 1.53 -15.62 2.75
CA GLU A 153 1.09 -14.75 3.84
C GLU A 153 -0.40 -14.41 3.74
N LEU A 154 -0.88 -14.05 2.54
CA LEU A 154 -2.30 -13.80 2.28
C LEU A 154 -3.13 -15.09 2.43
N ALA A 155 -2.63 -16.24 2.00
CA ALA A 155 -3.32 -17.53 2.19
C ALA A 155 -3.42 -17.92 3.67
N ARG A 156 -2.36 -17.71 4.45
CA ARG A 156 -2.36 -17.93 5.90
C ARG A 156 -3.31 -16.97 6.60
N LEU A 157 -3.34 -15.70 6.19
CA LEU A 157 -4.34 -14.74 6.68
C LEU A 157 -5.76 -15.19 6.34
N ALA A 158 -6.00 -15.67 5.11
CA ALA A 158 -7.28 -16.22 4.69
C ALA A 158 -7.71 -17.43 5.54
N LEU A 159 -6.79 -18.28 6.00
CA LEU A 159 -7.11 -19.38 6.93
C LEU A 159 -7.66 -18.88 8.27
N TYR A 160 -7.06 -17.83 8.84
CA TYR A 160 -7.55 -17.23 10.08
C TYR A 160 -8.92 -16.58 9.90
N PHE A 161 -9.11 -15.87 8.79
CA PHE A 161 -10.41 -15.28 8.45
C PHE A 161 -11.46 -16.36 8.19
N ALA A 162 -11.16 -17.41 7.43
CA ALA A 162 -12.08 -18.52 7.15
C ALA A 162 -12.54 -19.24 8.43
N ARG A 163 -11.61 -19.48 9.37
CA ARG A 163 -11.93 -20.08 10.67
C ARG A 163 -12.87 -19.21 11.50
N ALA A 164 -12.64 -17.90 11.52
CA ALA A 164 -13.47 -16.95 12.24
C ALA A 164 -14.83 -16.75 11.57
N GLU A 165 -14.86 -16.72 10.23
CA GLU A 165 -16.08 -16.62 9.42
C GLU A 165 -17.03 -17.79 9.67
N SER A 166 -16.48 -18.99 9.82
CA SER A 166 -17.27 -20.20 10.07
C SER A 166 -17.74 -20.36 11.52
N GLY A 167 -17.29 -19.50 12.43
CA GLY A 167 -17.57 -19.61 13.86
C GLY A 167 -16.73 -20.69 14.57
N ASN A 168 -15.71 -21.25 13.91
CA ASN A 168 -14.82 -22.28 14.47
C ASN A 168 -13.63 -21.69 15.28
N GLY A 169 -13.74 -20.43 15.69
CA GLY A 169 -12.78 -19.72 16.52
C GLY A 169 -12.96 -18.21 16.40
N ASP A 170 -12.19 -17.48 17.20
CA ASP A 170 -12.14 -16.03 17.16
C ASP A 170 -10.89 -15.57 16.38
N LEU A 171 -11.05 -14.50 15.60
CA LEU A 171 -9.95 -13.71 15.08
C LEU A 171 -9.46 -12.79 16.21
N PRO A 172 -8.13 -12.67 16.45
CA PRO A 172 -7.63 -11.63 17.32
C PRO A 172 -8.15 -10.26 16.87
N SER A 173 -8.66 -9.45 17.80
CA SER A 173 -9.33 -8.20 17.44
C SER A 173 -8.38 -7.12 16.91
N ARG A 174 -7.07 -7.31 17.06
CA ARG A 174 -6.06 -6.33 16.68
C ARG A 174 -5.14 -6.89 15.61
N LEU A 175 -5.06 -6.21 14.47
CA LEU A 175 -4.25 -6.60 13.33
C LEU A 175 -3.01 -5.71 13.24
N VAL A 176 -1.82 -6.31 13.21
CA VAL A 176 -0.58 -5.61 12.90
C VAL A 176 -0.11 -6.05 11.53
N LEU A 177 0.17 -5.09 10.66
CA LEU A 177 0.77 -5.30 9.35
C LEU A 177 2.17 -4.66 9.41
N SER A 178 3.24 -5.47 9.40
CA SER A 178 4.61 -5.00 9.58
C SER A 178 5.53 -5.32 8.40
N GLY A 179 6.32 -4.34 7.98
CA GLY A 179 7.29 -4.47 6.90
C GLY A 179 7.74 -3.12 6.35
N HIS A 180 8.53 -3.14 5.29
CA HIS A 180 8.70 -1.95 4.46
C HIS A 180 7.37 -1.57 3.84
N SER A 181 7.12 -0.27 3.67
CA SER A 181 5.89 0.19 3.05
C SER A 181 6.13 1.44 2.21
N SER A 182 5.40 1.48 1.09
CA SER A 182 5.30 2.59 0.17
C SER A 182 4.09 2.31 -0.73
N SER A 183 3.39 3.37 -1.13
CA SER A 183 2.38 3.32 -2.21
C SER A 183 1.28 2.27 -2.01
N GLY A 184 0.90 1.98 -0.76
CA GLY A 184 -0.14 1.00 -0.45
C GLY A 184 0.31 -0.46 -0.50
N MET A 185 1.60 -0.73 -0.65
CA MET A 185 2.20 -2.05 -0.52
C MET A 185 2.93 -2.21 0.80
N MET A 186 3.09 -3.47 1.21
CA MET A 186 3.94 -3.88 2.31
C MET A 186 4.78 -5.08 1.89
N TRP A 187 6.09 -5.05 2.15
CA TRP A 187 7.02 -6.11 1.78
C TRP A 187 8.13 -6.30 2.81
N GLY A 188 8.85 -7.41 2.72
CA GLY A 188 9.96 -7.73 3.60
C GLY A 188 11.32 -7.53 2.92
N ASP A 189 12.35 -7.57 3.74
CA ASP A 189 13.76 -7.66 3.39
C ASP A 189 14.00 -8.87 2.48
N PRO A 190 15.04 -8.84 1.64
CA PRO A 190 15.35 -9.95 0.75
C PRO A 190 15.92 -11.11 1.58
N ALA A 191 15.63 -12.34 1.18
CA ALA A 191 16.37 -13.52 1.62
C ALA A 191 17.21 -14.05 0.45
N GLY A 192 18.44 -13.56 0.34
CA GLY A 192 19.30 -13.85 -0.80
C GLY A 192 18.81 -13.10 -2.03
N SER A 193 18.39 -13.81 -3.08
CA SER A 193 17.88 -13.20 -4.32
C SER A 193 16.36 -13.21 -4.46
N GLN A 194 15.64 -13.52 -3.40
CA GLN A 194 14.18 -13.56 -3.42
C GLN A 194 13.64 -12.56 -2.40
N GLN A 195 12.72 -11.71 -2.85
CA GLN A 195 11.90 -10.89 -1.97
C GLN A 195 11.13 -11.82 -1.02
N VAL A 196 11.15 -11.54 0.28
CA VAL A 196 10.39 -12.29 1.28
C VAL A 196 9.11 -11.54 1.59
N GLY A 197 7.97 -12.11 1.18
CA GLY A 197 6.67 -11.48 1.38
C GLY A 197 6.48 -10.19 0.57
N GLY A 198 5.23 -9.79 0.38
CA GLY A 198 4.92 -8.65 -0.45
C GLY A 198 3.47 -8.62 -0.89
N PHE A 199 2.65 -7.72 -0.38
CA PHE A 199 1.27 -7.61 -0.85
C PHE A 199 0.77 -6.17 -0.90
N ASP A 200 -0.19 -5.93 -1.80
CA ASP A 200 -1.03 -4.75 -1.73
C ASP A 200 -1.91 -4.81 -0.49
N LEU A 201 -1.92 -3.76 0.31
CA LEU A 201 -2.81 -3.62 1.47
C LEU A 201 -4.29 -3.71 1.06
N ALA A 202 -4.62 -3.43 -0.20
CA ALA A 202 -5.95 -3.66 -0.77
C ALA A 202 -6.38 -5.14 -0.76
N LEU A 203 -5.45 -6.10 -0.83
CA LEU A 203 -5.75 -7.53 -0.76
C LEU A 203 -6.15 -7.96 0.66
N VAL A 204 -5.59 -7.33 1.70
CA VAL A 204 -6.06 -7.52 3.08
C VAL A 204 -7.48 -7.01 3.24
N ARG A 205 -7.80 -5.85 2.64
CA ARG A 205 -9.19 -5.35 2.65
C ARG A 205 -10.14 -6.27 1.89
N ARG A 206 -9.69 -6.82 0.75
CA ARG A 206 -10.45 -7.78 -0.03
C ARG A 206 -10.79 -9.04 0.78
N LEU A 207 -9.88 -9.51 1.65
CA LEU A 207 -10.19 -10.59 2.58
C LEU A 207 -11.34 -10.22 3.53
N GLY A 208 -11.37 -9.00 4.06
CA GLY A 208 -12.47 -8.55 4.90
C GLY A 208 -13.82 -8.51 4.17
N GLU A 209 -13.82 -8.16 2.87
CA GLU A 209 -15.03 -8.22 2.03
C GLU A 209 -15.51 -9.66 1.77
N ILE A 210 -14.57 -10.60 1.61
CA ILE A 210 -14.87 -12.04 1.41
C ILE A 210 -15.41 -12.67 2.71
N PHE A 211 -14.91 -12.21 3.86
CA PHE A 211 -15.19 -12.78 5.18
C PHE A 211 -15.78 -11.73 6.14
N PRO A 212 -17.01 -11.26 5.90
CA PRO A 212 -17.58 -10.13 6.64
C PRO A 212 -17.78 -10.40 8.13
N LYS A 213 -18.05 -11.64 8.55
CA LYS A 213 -18.18 -11.97 9.99
C LYS A 213 -16.82 -11.97 10.67
N ALA A 214 -15.78 -12.48 10.00
CA ALA A 214 -14.40 -12.39 10.49
C ALA A 214 -13.93 -10.93 10.56
N ALA A 215 -14.20 -10.14 9.51
CA ALA A 215 -13.86 -8.73 9.45
C ALA A 215 -14.52 -7.92 10.58
N ALA A 216 -15.76 -8.26 10.95
CA ALA A 216 -16.43 -7.65 12.09
C ALA A 216 -15.75 -7.93 13.45
N GLN A 217 -14.78 -8.84 13.54
CA GLN A 217 -14.03 -9.07 14.77
C GLN A 217 -12.79 -8.16 14.88
N VAL A 218 -12.36 -7.54 13.78
CA VAL A 218 -11.22 -6.61 13.78
C VAL A 218 -11.69 -5.25 14.31
N GLU A 219 -11.02 -4.81 15.37
CA GLU A 219 -11.26 -3.57 16.09
C GLU A 219 -10.10 -2.59 15.93
N ASP A 220 -8.86 -3.04 15.73
CA ASP A 220 -7.71 -2.14 15.57
C ASP A 220 -6.77 -2.61 14.47
N VAL A 221 -6.24 -1.68 13.67
CA VAL A 221 -5.20 -1.99 12.68
C VAL A 221 -3.98 -1.09 12.87
N HIS A 222 -2.80 -1.68 12.88
CA HIS A 222 -1.52 -0.98 12.95
C HIS A 222 -0.67 -1.29 11.74
N PHE A 223 -0.39 -0.25 10.94
CA PHE A 223 0.55 -0.28 9.84
C PHE A 223 1.96 0.05 10.35
N SER A 224 2.72 -0.98 10.70
CA SER A 224 4.13 -0.87 11.10
C SER A 224 5.03 -0.79 9.86
N GLY A 225 4.93 0.33 9.14
CA GLY A 225 5.70 0.63 7.94
C GLY A 225 5.74 2.12 7.64
N CYS A 226 6.81 2.58 6.97
CA CYS A 226 6.98 3.99 6.60
C CYS A 226 5.83 4.45 5.71
N PHE A 227 5.48 5.75 5.75
CA PHE A 227 4.63 6.35 4.72
C PHE A 227 3.23 5.71 4.56
N THR A 228 2.62 5.30 5.68
CA THR A 228 1.32 4.61 5.73
C THR A 228 0.12 5.54 5.94
N TYR A 229 0.32 6.87 5.88
CA TYR A 229 -0.72 7.89 6.09
C TYR A 229 -2.04 7.61 5.37
N ARG A 230 -2.00 7.32 4.05
CA ARG A 230 -3.21 7.09 3.24
C ARG A 230 -4.04 5.89 3.72
N GLN A 231 -3.43 4.96 4.45
CA GLN A 231 -4.12 3.82 5.03
C GLN A 231 -4.91 4.20 6.28
N VAL A 232 -4.42 5.19 7.03
CA VAL A 232 -5.08 5.72 8.23
C VAL A 232 -6.12 6.78 7.86
N ASP A 233 -5.84 7.59 6.85
CA ASP A 233 -6.66 8.74 6.45
C ASP A 233 -7.75 8.38 5.42
N GLY A 234 -7.77 7.15 4.90
CA GLY A 234 -8.88 6.66 4.07
C GLY A 234 -10.10 6.22 4.89
N ASP A 235 -11.25 6.07 4.24
CA ASP A 235 -12.46 5.43 4.81
C ASP A 235 -12.59 3.94 4.44
N GLU A 236 -11.66 3.44 3.62
CA GLU A 236 -11.67 2.09 3.07
C GLU A 236 -11.56 1.01 4.15
N TRP A 237 -10.72 1.22 5.18
CA TRP A 237 -10.57 0.25 6.28
C TRP A 237 -11.81 0.22 7.17
N GLN A 238 -12.45 1.36 7.39
CA GLN A 238 -13.68 1.52 8.16
C GLN A 238 -14.86 0.85 7.45
N LYS A 239 -14.92 0.93 6.11
CA LYS A 239 -15.90 0.19 5.29
C LYS A 239 -15.68 -1.32 5.36
N THR A 240 -14.44 -1.78 5.32
CA THR A 240 -14.10 -3.21 5.36
C THR A 240 -14.33 -3.82 6.75
N PHE A 241 -13.94 -3.12 7.80
CA PHE A 241 -13.96 -3.62 9.18
C PHE A 241 -15.03 -2.85 9.99
N PRO A 242 -16.28 -3.32 10.05
CA PRO A 242 -17.40 -2.54 10.59
C PRO A 242 -17.26 -2.21 12.09
N ASN A 243 -16.47 -3.00 12.83
CA ASN A 243 -16.19 -2.79 14.25
C ASN A 243 -14.85 -2.10 14.53
N LEU A 244 -14.19 -1.57 13.48
CA LEU A 244 -12.94 -0.84 13.62
C LEU A 244 -13.09 0.39 14.52
N LYS A 245 -12.28 0.42 15.57
CA LYS A 245 -12.14 1.45 16.59
C LYS A 245 -10.97 2.36 16.28
N THR A 246 -9.82 1.81 15.87
CA THR A 246 -8.61 2.63 15.64
C THR A 246 -7.77 2.15 14.46
N LEU A 247 -7.04 3.10 13.87
CA LEU A 247 -5.95 2.85 12.92
C LEU A 247 -4.70 3.57 13.42
N TRP A 248 -3.54 2.96 13.24
CA TRP A 248 -2.24 3.54 13.57
C TRP A 248 -1.28 3.41 12.39
N GLY A 249 -0.57 4.49 12.03
CA GLY A 249 0.39 4.48 10.94
C GLY A 249 1.37 5.64 11.03
N TYR A 250 2.05 5.94 9.93
CA TYR A 250 3.17 6.89 9.88
C TYR A 250 3.09 7.86 8.69
N SER A 251 3.27 9.16 8.94
CA SER A 251 3.34 10.23 7.93
C SER A 251 4.76 10.46 7.38
N ASP A 252 5.75 9.80 7.97
CA ASP A 252 7.16 9.84 7.58
C ASP A 252 7.76 8.43 7.73
N TYR A 253 9.09 8.34 7.78
CA TYR A 253 9.81 7.16 8.22
C TYR A 253 9.32 6.68 9.58
N THR A 254 9.11 5.37 9.68
CA THR A 254 8.99 4.72 10.99
C THR A 254 10.29 4.92 11.78
N PRO A 255 10.22 4.91 13.11
CA PRO A 255 11.42 4.85 13.94
C PRO A 255 12.26 3.60 13.58
N GLY A 256 13.37 3.78 12.85
CA GLY A 256 14.11 2.69 12.18
C GLY A 256 14.50 1.50 13.07
N ASP A 257 14.79 1.75 14.35
CA ASP A 257 15.26 0.73 15.30
C ASP A 257 14.33 0.55 16.50
N GLN A 258 13.20 1.27 16.55
CA GLN A 258 12.41 1.36 17.77
C GLN A 258 11.11 0.58 17.65
N ILE A 259 11.17 -0.70 18.03
CA ILE A 259 10.01 -1.53 18.45
C ILE A 259 9.17 -0.88 19.59
N ASN A 260 9.64 0.24 20.14
CA ASN A 260 9.04 1.02 21.21
C ASN A 260 7.65 1.59 20.89
N HIS A 261 7.17 1.52 19.66
CA HIS A 261 5.82 1.97 19.29
C HIS A 261 4.73 0.89 19.50
N PHE A 262 5.09 -0.40 19.53
CA PHE A 262 4.11 -1.47 19.72
C PHE A 262 3.47 -1.46 21.10
N ALA A 263 4.27 -1.36 22.17
CA ALA A 263 3.72 -1.36 23.53
C ALA A 263 2.79 -0.15 23.81
N PRO A 264 3.12 1.09 23.40
CA PRO A 264 2.18 2.21 23.42
C PRO A 264 0.90 1.95 22.64
N TRP A 265 1.01 1.49 21.39
CA TRP A 265 -0.17 1.17 20.58
C TRP A 265 -1.06 0.15 21.28
N VAL A 266 -0.50 -0.98 21.75
CA VAL A 266 -1.24 -2.02 22.49
C VAL A 266 -1.97 -1.43 23.70
N ARG A 267 -1.32 -0.56 24.48
CA ARG A 267 -1.95 0.10 25.64
C ARG A 267 -3.07 1.06 25.24
N MET A 268 -2.91 1.76 24.12
CA MET A 268 -3.90 2.72 23.64
C MET A 268 -5.10 2.07 22.98
N THR A 269 -4.96 0.87 22.42
CA THR A 269 -6.06 0.17 21.75
C THR A 269 -6.75 -0.88 22.61
N GLN A 270 -6.22 -1.12 23.82
CA GLN A 270 -6.68 -2.23 24.65
C GLN A 270 -8.18 -2.13 25.03
N GLY A 271 -8.88 -3.26 24.90
CA GLY A 271 -10.22 -3.44 25.42
C GLY A 271 -11.27 -2.57 24.72
N ARG A 272 -11.91 -1.66 25.46
CA ARG A 272 -12.99 -0.80 24.91
C ARG A 272 -12.50 0.58 24.46
N ASN A 273 -11.20 0.84 24.50
CA ASN A 273 -10.74 2.15 24.06
C ASN A 273 -11.00 2.30 22.56
N SER A 274 -11.58 3.43 22.18
CA SER A 274 -11.90 3.78 20.80
C SER A 274 -11.57 5.25 20.50
N ASP A 275 -10.73 5.84 21.35
CA ASP A 275 -10.24 7.20 21.24
C ASP A 275 -8.71 7.21 21.28
N ILE A 276 -8.11 7.86 20.27
CA ILE A 276 -6.70 8.21 20.23
C ILE A 276 -6.63 9.71 19.95
N THR A 277 -6.02 10.43 20.88
CA THR A 277 -5.90 11.90 20.83
C THR A 277 -4.52 12.33 20.36
N ALA A 278 -4.43 13.55 19.80
CA ALA A 278 -3.15 14.15 19.42
C ALA A 278 -2.13 14.19 20.58
N ARG A 279 -2.60 14.40 21.82
CA ARG A 279 -1.75 14.40 23.02
C ARG A 279 -1.11 13.03 23.27
N GLN A 280 -1.84 11.94 23.04
CA GLN A 280 -1.33 10.59 23.23
C GLN A 280 -0.27 10.23 22.20
N ILE A 281 -0.44 10.68 20.95
CA ILE A 281 0.51 10.35 19.86
C ILE A 281 1.70 11.34 19.75
N ALA A 282 1.60 12.54 20.32
CA ALA A 282 2.65 13.57 20.24
C ALA A 282 4.08 13.13 20.64
N PRO A 283 4.28 12.21 21.61
CA PRO A 283 5.61 11.69 21.94
C PRO A 283 6.23 10.80 20.85
N TYR A 284 5.43 10.32 19.89
CA TYR A 284 5.85 9.34 18.88
C TYR A 284 6.00 10.04 17.53
N LYS A 285 7.24 10.28 17.13
CA LYS A 285 7.58 10.94 15.88
C LYS A 285 6.88 10.29 14.68
N ALA A 286 6.28 11.13 13.83
CA ALA A 286 5.60 10.75 12.60
C ALA A 286 4.40 9.80 12.73
N VAL A 287 4.02 9.39 13.94
CA VAL A 287 2.76 8.67 14.17
C VAL A 287 1.57 9.56 13.82
N LEU A 288 0.64 8.94 13.10
CA LEU A 288 -0.74 9.40 13.02
C LEU A 288 -1.68 8.27 13.43
N ALA A 289 -2.86 8.64 13.87
CA ALA A 289 -3.90 7.69 14.20
C ALA A 289 -5.26 8.20 13.73
N TRP A 290 -6.14 7.27 13.40
CA TRP A 290 -7.57 7.51 13.29
C TRP A 290 -8.25 6.76 14.41
N SER A 291 -9.35 7.30 14.92
CA SER A 291 -10.20 6.56 15.84
C SER A 291 -11.67 6.77 15.51
N ARG A 292 -12.54 5.93 16.04
CA ARG A 292 -13.99 6.05 15.80
C ARG A 292 -14.56 7.33 16.41
N THR A 293 -13.96 7.81 17.49
CA THR A 293 -14.46 8.97 18.25
C THR A 293 -13.73 10.27 17.90
N SER A 294 -12.49 10.17 17.45
CA SER A 294 -11.69 11.28 16.92
C SER A 294 -11.30 10.97 15.48
N ASP A 295 -11.55 11.90 14.55
CA ASP A 295 -11.03 11.83 13.18
C ASP A 295 -9.48 11.73 13.17
N VAL A 296 -8.85 11.73 12.01
CA VAL A 296 -7.39 11.61 11.91
C VAL A 296 -6.68 12.65 12.79
N VAL A 297 -5.97 12.14 13.79
CA VAL A 297 -5.03 12.90 14.60
C VAL A 297 -3.64 12.71 14.02
N ASP A 298 -3.08 13.81 13.53
CA ASP A 298 -1.70 13.89 13.06
C ASP A 298 -1.02 15.02 13.80
N HIS A 299 0.03 14.71 14.58
CA HIS A 299 0.78 15.73 15.31
C HIS A 299 1.70 16.54 14.40
N VAL A 300 1.90 16.09 13.15
CA VAL A 300 2.79 16.72 12.17
C VAL A 300 2.01 17.61 11.21
N GLN A 301 0.66 17.64 11.24
CA GLN A 301 -0.24 18.28 10.25
C GLN A 301 0.51 19.23 9.32
N LEU A 302 1.04 18.65 8.23
CA LEU A 302 1.92 19.42 7.36
C LEU A 302 1.05 20.48 6.69
N ASP A 303 1.47 21.74 6.75
CA ASP A 303 0.83 22.77 5.94
C ASP A 303 1.04 22.41 4.46
N LEU A 304 -0.05 22.39 3.67
CA LEU A 304 0.03 22.03 2.24
C LEU A 304 1.02 22.95 1.51
N SER A 305 1.06 24.24 1.86
CA SER A 305 2.01 25.18 1.25
C SER A 305 3.46 24.79 1.57
N ALA A 306 3.75 24.43 2.83
CA ALA A 306 5.06 23.92 3.22
C ALA A 306 5.41 22.60 2.52
N THR A 307 4.45 21.68 2.36
CA THR A 307 4.67 20.41 1.65
C THR A 307 4.98 20.63 0.17
N ARG A 308 4.24 21.51 -0.52
CA ARG A 308 4.53 21.90 -1.91
C ARG A 308 5.89 22.54 -2.05
N ALA A 309 6.23 23.51 -1.19
CA ALA A 309 7.54 24.15 -1.21
C ALA A 309 8.70 23.16 -0.99
N ALA A 310 8.49 22.14 -0.15
CA ALA A 310 9.47 21.07 0.04
C ALA A 310 9.65 20.21 -1.23
N ALA A 311 8.56 19.85 -1.90
CA ALA A 311 8.60 19.11 -3.16
C ALA A 311 9.22 19.94 -4.30
N GLU A 312 8.85 21.22 -4.45
CA GLU A 312 9.45 22.15 -5.41
C GLU A 312 10.96 22.32 -5.18
N SER A 313 11.38 22.41 -3.91
CA SER A 313 12.80 22.40 -3.56
C SER A 313 13.47 21.09 -3.99
N ALA A 314 12.83 19.94 -3.80
CA ALA A 314 13.35 18.66 -4.25
C ALA A 314 13.46 18.58 -5.79
N ASP A 315 12.50 19.16 -6.53
CA ASP A 315 12.52 19.20 -7.99
C ASP A 315 13.77 19.90 -8.53
N THR A 316 14.25 20.96 -7.86
CA THR A 316 15.49 21.65 -8.25
C THR A 316 16.75 20.77 -8.28
N ARG A 317 16.70 19.60 -7.61
CA ARG A 317 17.80 18.63 -7.54
C ARG A 317 17.48 17.32 -8.25
N PHE A 318 16.23 17.07 -8.59
CA PHE A 318 15.79 15.79 -9.13
C PHE A 318 16.55 15.39 -10.40
N ASP A 319 16.66 16.32 -11.36
CA ASP A 319 17.33 16.04 -12.63
C ASP A 319 18.83 15.75 -12.44
N ALA A 320 19.48 16.41 -11.47
CA ALA A 320 20.88 16.16 -11.14
C ALA A 320 21.08 14.76 -10.51
N TYR A 321 20.12 14.29 -9.71
CA TYR A 321 20.13 12.92 -9.20
C TYR A 321 19.90 11.90 -10.31
N LEU A 322 18.88 12.12 -11.15
CA LEU A 322 18.50 11.19 -12.21
C LEU A 322 19.61 11.02 -13.26
N SER A 323 20.29 12.12 -13.61
CA SER A 323 21.42 12.14 -14.55
C SER A 323 22.73 11.64 -13.94
N GLY A 324 22.80 11.41 -12.64
CA GLY A 324 24.03 11.02 -11.95
C GLY A 324 25.00 12.17 -11.67
N ALA A 325 24.74 13.40 -12.16
CA ALA A 325 25.56 14.59 -11.86
C ALA A 325 25.65 14.88 -10.35
N ARG A 326 24.67 14.40 -9.58
CA ARG A 326 24.72 14.31 -8.12
C ARG A 326 24.65 12.85 -7.68
N ALA A 327 25.79 12.30 -7.26
CA ALA A 327 25.88 10.93 -6.78
C ALA A 327 25.12 10.70 -5.46
N VAL A 328 24.60 9.48 -5.28
CA VAL A 328 24.02 8.98 -4.03
C VAL A 328 24.65 7.63 -3.73
N HIS A 329 25.58 7.63 -2.78
CA HIS A 329 26.37 6.43 -2.47
C HIS A 329 25.66 5.45 -1.53
N HIS A 330 24.63 5.92 -0.82
CA HIS A 330 23.86 5.10 0.09
C HIS A 330 22.42 5.60 0.16
N GLY A 331 21.46 4.68 0.24
CA GLY A 331 20.05 5.00 0.43
C GLY A 331 19.73 5.74 1.73
N SER A 332 20.68 5.83 2.66
CA SER A 332 20.59 6.64 3.88
C SER A 332 21.09 8.08 3.71
N ASP A 333 21.57 8.48 2.52
CA ASP A 333 21.97 9.87 2.22
C ASP A 333 20.86 10.85 2.61
N ASN A 334 21.17 11.76 3.53
CA ASN A 334 20.16 12.63 4.13
C ASN A 334 19.47 13.54 3.11
N ALA A 335 20.19 14.02 2.09
CA ALA A 335 19.60 14.92 1.10
C ALA A 335 18.64 14.17 0.19
N ALA A 336 19.07 13.06 -0.41
CA ALA A 336 18.21 12.23 -1.26
C ALA A 336 17.03 11.65 -0.48
N ARG A 337 17.26 11.27 0.78
CA ARG A 337 16.22 10.79 1.70
C ARG A 337 15.17 11.86 2.01
N ASN A 338 15.59 13.10 2.26
CA ASN A 338 14.68 14.21 2.50
C ASN A 338 13.86 14.58 1.26
N ASP A 339 14.45 14.51 0.07
CA ASP A 339 13.78 14.78 -1.20
C ASP A 339 12.74 13.70 -1.52
N TYR A 340 13.11 12.43 -1.35
CA TYR A 340 12.16 11.31 -1.43
C TYR A 340 10.99 11.46 -0.44
N ARG A 341 11.28 11.86 0.80
CA ARG A 341 10.25 12.13 1.82
C ARG A 341 9.31 13.26 1.38
N ALA A 342 9.84 14.35 0.80
CA ALA A 342 9.03 15.48 0.38
C ALA A 342 7.98 15.07 -0.66
N TYR A 343 8.37 14.25 -1.65
CA TYR A 343 7.43 13.71 -2.63
C TYR A 343 6.37 12.81 -1.99
N HIS A 344 6.75 11.93 -1.06
CA HIS A 344 5.78 11.10 -0.35
C HIS A 344 4.79 11.92 0.49
N GLN A 345 5.28 12.93 1.21
CA GLN A 345 4.43 13.81 2.00
C GLN A 345 3.42 14.56 1.12
N LEU A 346 3.85 15.02 -0.06
CA LEU A 346 2.94 15.64 -1.03
C LEU A 346 1.92 14.62 -1.56
N ALA A 347 2.37 13.45 -2.01
CA ALA A 347 1.52 12.38 -2.54
C ALA A 347 0.44 11.88 -1.57
N MET A 348 0.62 12.10 -0.26
CA MET A 348 -0.33 11.70 0.78
C MET A 348 -1.46 12.70 1.02
N ARG A 349 -1.29 13.96 0.58
CA ARG A 349 -2.25 15.04 0.81
C ARG A 349 -3.61 14.74 0.18
N LYS A 350 -4.71 14.86 0.92
CA LYS A 350 -6.08 14.71 0.34
C LYS A 350 -6.48 15.89 -0.53
N ASP A 351 -5.92 17.05 -0.26
CA ASP A 351 -6.26 18.37 -0.81
C ASP A 351 -5.50 18.74 -2.10
N ILE A 352 -4.76 17.79 -2.70
CA ILE A 352 -4.10 17.95 -4.00
C ILE A 352 -4.86 17.26 -5.14
N SER A 353 -4.64 17.74 -6.36
CA SER A 353 -5.27 17.15 -7.56
C SER A 353 -4.76 15.73 -7.83
N PRO A 354 -5.54 14.88 -8.53
CA PRO A 354 -5.07 13.55 -8.95
C PRO A 354 -3.79 13.60 -9.80
N ALA A 355 -3.62 14.62 -10.65
CA ALA A 355 -2.43 14.77 -11.48
C ALA A 355 -1.19 15.14 -10.66
N GLU A 356 -1.31 16.10 -9.74
CA GLU A 356 -0.24 16.49 -8.81
C GLU A 356 0.18 15.30 -7.94
N ARG A 357 -0.79 14.49 -7.50
CA ARG A 357 -0.53 13.26 -6.76
C ARG A 357 0.25 12.25 -7.58
N ALA A 358 -0.20 11.96 -8.80
CA ALA A 358 0.44 10.99 -9.68
C ALA A 358 1.90 11.39 -9.99
N GLU A 359 2.15 12.69 -10.19
CA GLU A 359 3.50 13.21 -10.38
C GLU A 359 4.36 13.02 -9.11
N ALA A 360 3.85 13.39 -7.94
CA ALA A 360 4.58 13.19 -6.67
C ALA A 360 4.85 11.70 -6.38
N GLU A 361 3.90 10.80 -6.67
CA GLU A 361 4.08 9.35 -6.55
C GLU A 361 5.15 8.84 -7.52
N HIS A 362 5.14 9.32 -8.77
CA HIS A 362 6.16 8.99 -9.76
C HIS A 362 7.56 9.47 -9.33
N ARG A 363 7.70 10.73 -8.90
CA ARG A 363 8.95 11.29 -8.40
C ARG A 363 9.47 10.53 -7.18
N ALA A 364 8.59 10.20 -6.23
CA ALA A 364 8.94 9.38 -5.09
C ALA A 364 9.46 7.99 -5.51
N ALA A 365 8.79 7.34 -6.46
CA ALA A 365 9.21 6.04 -6.98
C ALA A 365 10.59 6.11 -7.66
N VAL A 366 10.86 7.10 -8.50
CA VAL A 366 12.17 7.30 -9.13
C VAL A 366 13.24 7.62 -8.09
N MET A 367 12.97 8.53 -7.15
CA MET A 367 13.91 8.87 -6.08
C MET A 367 14.25 7.69 -5.16
N PHE A 368 13.33 6.76 -4.97
CA PHE A 368 13.63 5.50 -4.27
C PHE A 368 14.74 4.74 -5.00
N ARG A 369 14.66 4.63 -6.32
CA ARG A 369 15.67 3.92 -7.14
C ARG A 369 16.99 4.68 -7.24
N VAL A 370 16.95 6.01 -7.29
CA VAL A 370 18.14 6.85 -7.16
C VAL A 370 18.88 6.52 -5.86
N ARG A 371 18.15 6.49 -4.74
CA ARG A 371 18.73 6.25 -3.41
C ARG A 371 19.49 4.92 -3.31
N PHE A 372 19.00 3.90 -4.01
CA PHE A 372 19.58 2.55 -3.96
C PHE A 372 20.32 2.16 -5.25
N TYR A 373 20.63 3.12 -6.12
CA TYR A 373 21.22 2.81 -7.43
C TYR A 373 22.54 2.05 -7.29
N GLU A 374 23.44 2.56 -6.45
CA GLU A 374 24.78 1.98 -6.24
C GLU A 374 24.77 0.74 -5.33
N GLN A 375 23.72 0.54 -4.53
CA GLN A 375 23.63 -0.54 -3.55
C GLN A 375 22.95 -1.79 -4.11
N GLY A 376 21.86 -1.62 -4.87
CA GLY A 376 21.05 -2.73 -5.37
C GLY A 376 20.78 -2.66 -6.87
N VAL A 377 20.27 -1.53 -7.37
CA VAL A 377 19.67 -1.47 -8.72
C VAL A 377 20.64 -1.89 -9.81
N ARG A 378 21.88 -1.38 -9.80
CA ARG A 378 22.87 -1.72 -10.83
C ARG A 378 23.31 -3.19 -10.78
N HIS A 379 23.31 -3.79 -9.59
CA HIS A 379 23.69 -5.20 -9.40
C HIS A 379 22.58 -6.13 -9.89
N ALA A 380 21.32 -5.81 -9.55
CA ALA A 380 20.16 -6.55 -10.01
C ALA A 380 20.02 -6.45 -11.55
N PHE A 381 20.19 -5.26 -12.12
CA PHE A 381 20.17 -5.06 -13.58
C PHE A 381 21.21 -5.91 -14.30
N GLU A 382 22.48 -5.87 -13.86
CA GLU A 382 23.55 -6.67 -14.47
C GLU A 382 23.24 -8.17 -14.36
N LYS A 383 22.74 -8.60 -13.20
CA LYS A 383 22.41 -10.01 -12.97
C LYS A 383 21.29 -10.50 -13.90
N GLU A 384 20.25 -9.70 -14.11
CA GLU A 384 19.07 -10.10 -14.88
C GLU A 384 19.26 -9.91 -16.39
N HIS A 385 19.97 -8.86 -16.81
CA HIS A 385 20.05 -8.45 -18.22
C HIS A 385 21.48 -8.40 -18.80
N GLY A 386 22.51 -8.55 -17.97
CA GLY A 386 23.91 -8.28 -18.37
C GLY A 386 24.38 -9.08 -19.59
N ALA A 387 23.97 -10.35 -19.73
CA ALA A 387 24.32 -11.18 -20.88
C ALA A 387 23.70 -10.65 -22.18
N GLU A 388 22.40 -10.35 -22.18
CA GLU A 388 21.69 -9.77 -23.34
C GLU A 388 22.28 -8.41 -23.73
N ILE A 389 22.56 -7.56 -22.74
CA ILE A 389 23.18 -6.26 -22.97
C ILE A 389 24.58 -6.41 -23.55
N ALA A 390 25.40 -7.34 -23.05
CA ALA A 390 26.74 -7.59 -23.58
C ALA A 390 26.69 -8.01 -25.06
N ASP A 391 25.82 -8.96 -25.41
CA ASP A 391 25.64 -9.40 -26.79
C ASP A 391 25.20 -8.24 -27.71
N ALA A 392 24.28 -7.41 -27.23
CA ALA A 392 23.81 -6.25 -27.97
C ALA A 392 24.92 -5.20 -28.19
N PHE A 393 25.74 -4.90 -27.18
CA PHE A 393 26.90 -4.01 -27.30
C PHE A 393 27.90 -4.52 -28.35
N HIS A 394 28.16 -5.83 -28.35
CA HIS A 394 28.99 -6.48 -29.36
C HIS A 394 28.40 -6.32 -30.76
N ALA A 395 27.08 -6.53 -30.92
CA ALA A 395 26.38 -6.46 -32.21
C ALA A 395 26.35 -5.05 -32.84
N VAL A 396 26.45 -4.00 -32.03
CA VAL A 396 26.55 -2.60 -32.49
C VAL A 396 27.99 -2.09 -32.57
N GLY A 397 28.98 -2.92 -32.24
CA GLY A 397 30.40 -2.56 -32.30
C GLY A 397 30.84 -1.53 -31.24
N VAL A 398 30.11 -1.42 -30.14
CA VAL A 398 30.48 -0.55 -29.00
C VAL A 398 31.29 -1.39 -28.01
N PRO A 399 32.44 -0.89 -27.50
CA PRO A 399 33.20 -1.59 -26.49
C PRO A 399 32.33 -1.97 -25.29
N LEU A 400 32.42 -3.23 -24.86
CA LEU A 400 31.69 -3.75 -23.71
C LEU A 400 32.00 -2.90 -22.47
N PRO A 401 30.99 -2.49 -21.69
CA PRO A 401 31.22 -1.96 -20.36
C PRO A 401 31.92 -3.01 -19.50
N LYS A 402 32.75 -2.59 -18.54
CA LYS A 402 33.42 -3.52 -17.62
C LYS A 402 32.39 -4.34 -16.83
N SER A 403 31.37 -3.65 -16.30
CA SER A 403 30.13 -4.21 -15.74
C SER A 403 29.22 -3.05 -15.34
N PHE A 404 27.90 -3.13 -15.56
CA PHE A 404 26.98 -2.13 -15.01
C PHE A 404 26.96 -2.16 -13.48
N ALA A 405 27.22 -3.32 -12.87
CA ALA A 405 27.26 -3.50 -11.42
C ALA A 405 28.35 -2.66 -10.73
N GLU A 406 29.36 -2.19 -11.46
CA GLU A 406 30.45 -1.37 -10.90
C GLU A 406 30.33 0.11 -11.25
N MET A 407 29.44 0.47 -12.18
CA MET A 407 29.34 1.84 -12.69
C MET A 407 28.56 2.75 -11.75
N SER A 408 29.02 3.98 -11.63
CA SER A 408 28.20 5.09 -11.14
C SER A 408 27.02 5.32 -12.09
N ARG A 409 26.08 6.16 -11.65
CA ARG A 409 24.91 6.48 -12.48
C ARG A 409 25.29 7.23 -13.76
N GLU A 410 26.18 8.22 -13.62
CA GLU A 410 26.67 9.04 -14.74
C GLU A 410 27.37 8.16 -15.79
N GLU A 411 28.31 7.30 -15.37
CA GLU A 411 29.02 6.38 -16.27
C GLU A 411 28.06 5.43 -17.00
N ALA A 412 27.04 4.91 -16.32
CA ALA A 412 26.05 4.04 -16.95
C ALA A 412 25.25 4.77 -18.04
N LEU A 413 24.86 6.04 -17.79
CA LEU A 413 24.15 6.86 -18.78
C LEU A 413 25.02 7.17 -20.00
N GLU A 414 26.30 7.48 -19.80
CA GLU A 414 27.24 7.65 -20.92
C GLU A 414 27.33 6.39 -21.80
N ARG A 415 27.33 5.21 -21.18
CA ARG A 415 27.32 3.92 -21.92
C ARG A 415 26.01 3.68 -22.65
N ILE A 416 24.88 4.01 -22.04
CA ILE A 416 23.56 3.90 -22.66
C ILE A 416 23.47 4.82 -23.88
N ASP A 417 23.98 6.05 -23.79
CA ASP A 417 23.98 7.00 -24.90
C ASP A 417 24.89 6.55 -26.05
N ALA A 418 26.07 6.01 -25.74
CA ALA A 418 26.97 5.43 -26.74
C ALA A 418 26.32 4.25 -27.48
N PHE A 419 25.62 3.37 -26.74
CA PHE A 419 24.84 2.28 -27.32
C PHE A 419 23.71 2.81 -28.21
N ARG A 420 22.91 3.77 -27.73
CA ARG A 420 21.79 4.36 -28.48
C ARG A 420 22.27 4.96 -29.81
N HIS A 421 23.39 5.67 -29.80
CA HIS A 421 23.97 6.25 -31.00
C HIS A 421 24.35 5.17 -32.04
N ALA A 422 24.95 4.06 -31.59
CA ALA A 422 25.36 2.97 -32.46
C ALA A 422 24.19 2.08 -32.93
N ALA A 423 23.14 1.92 -32.11
CA ALA A 423 21.95 1.14 -32.43
C ALA A 423 21.04 1.82 -33.46
N GLY A 424 21.07 3.16 -33.57
CA GLY A 424 20.23 3.95 -34.46
C GLY A 424 18.83 4.25 -33.90
N ALA A 425 18.07 5.08 -34.62
CA ALA A 425 16.69 5.45 -34.27
C ALA A 425 15.74 5.18 -35.46
N PRO A 426 14.82 4.19 -35.37
CA PRO A 426 14.66 3.25 -34.25
C PRO A 426 15.85 2.28 -34.12
N ALA A 427 15.98 1.66 -32.96
CA ALA A 427 17.00 0.64 -32.73
C ALA A 427 16.83 -0.52 -33.74
N ARG A 428 17.95 -1.08 -34.21
CA ARG A 428 17.93 -2.29 -35.04
C ARG A 428 17.19 -3.43 -34.33
N ALA A 429 16.51 -4.27 -35.11
CA ALA A 429 15.66 -5.33 -34.59
C ALA A 429 16.41 -6.33 -33.69
N ASP A 430 17.67 -6.61 -33.99
CA ASP A 430 18.51 -7.54 -33.23
C ASP A 430 18.97 -7.01 -31.86
N VAL A 431 18.81 -5.70 -31.60
CA VAL A 431 19.19 -5.06 -30.34
C VAL A 431 18.05 -4.26 -29.69
N ALA A 432 16.84 -4.39 -30.19
CA ALA A 432 15.67 -3.63 -29.73
C ALA A 432 15.31 -3.93 -28.26
N ALA A 433 15.41 -5.18 -27.82
CA ALA A 433 15.16 -5.58 -26.43
C ALA A 433 16.17 -4.92 -25.46
N ALA A 434 17.47 -5.01 -25.78
CA ALA A 434 18.53 -4.37 -25.01
C ALA A 434 18.35 -2.83 -24.97
N SER A 435 18.01 -2.20 -26.10
CA SER A 435 17.69 -0.77 -26.15
C SER A 435 16.55 -0.42 -25.19
N HIS A 436 15.49 -1.21 -25.18
CA HIS A 436 14.35 -1.01 -24.29
C HIS A 436 14.73 -1.15 -22.81
N HIS A 437 15.50 -2.17 -22.44
CA HIS A 437 16.00 -2.36 -21.06
C HIS A 437 16.92 -1.20 -20.62
N LEU A 438 17.83 -0.76 -21.48
CA LEU A 438 18.74 0.36 -21.20
C LEU A 438 18.00 1.69 -21.06
N GLU A 439 16.96 1.95 -21.86
CA GLU A 439 16.11 3.14 -21.72
C GLU A 439 15.36 3.15 -20.38
N ARG A 440 14.82 2.00 -19.97
CA ARG A 440 14.14 1.87 -18.68
C ARG A 440 15.10 2.00 -17.49
N LEU A 441 16.33 1.50 -17.62
CA LEU A 441 17.40 1.77 -16.67
C LEU A 441 17.77 3.27 -16.65
N ALA A 442 17.85 3.93 -17.80
CA ALA A 442 18.15 5.37 -17.91
C ALA A 442 17.04 6.27 -17.31
N ALA A 443 15.78 5.81 -17.33
CA ALA A 443 14.67 6.50 -16.69
C ALA A 443 14.49 6.14 -15.21
N LEU A 444 15.19 5.09 -14.72
CA LEU A 444 14.89 4.43 -13.45
C LEU A 444 13.40 4.07 -13.34
N ASP A 445 12.84 3.51 -14.42
CA ASP A 445 11.41 3.24 -14.57
C ASP A 445 10.91 2.31 -13.45
N PRO A 446 9.96 2.75 -12.61
CA PRO A 446 9.47 1.95 -11.49
C PRO A 446 8.63 0.74 -11.89
N THR A 447 8.21 0.66 -13.15
CA THR A 447 7.55 -0.53 -13.71
C THR A 447 8.54 -1.57 -14.24
N PHE A 448 9.83 -1.22 -14.32
CA PHE A 448 10.93 -2.10 -14.73
C PHE A 448 11.76 -2.51 -13.53
N ILE A 449 12.27 -1.50 -12.82
CA ILE A 449 13.11 -1.64 -11.65
C ILE A 449 12.16 -1.77 -10.48
N THR A 450 11.92 -2.99 -10.06
CA THR A 450 11.03 -3.31 -8.95
C THR A 450 11.69 -2.96 -7.62
N SER A 451 10.90 -2.87 -6.54
CA SER A 451 11.38 -2.37 -5.25
C SER A 451 12.36 -3.33 -4.55
N ASP A 452 12.35 -4.61 -4.92
CA ASP A 452 13.30 -5.64 -4.50
C ASP A 452 14.71 -5.44 -5.09
N TRP A 453 14.87 -4.60 -6.10
CA TRP A 453 16.20 -4.17 -6.56
C TRP A 453 16.79 -3.04 -5.69
N CYS A 454 16.05 -2.49 -4.74
CA CYS A 454 16.40 -1.25 -4.03
C CYS A 454 16.82 -1.52 -2.58
N GLU A 455 17.86 -2.33 -2.37
CA GLU A 455 18.31 -2.80 -1.05
C GLU A 455 19.82 -2.68 -0.86
#